data_AF-A0A2V6A9H3-F1
#
_entry.id   AF-A0A2V6A9H3-F1
#
_cell.length_a   1.000
_cell.length_b   1.000
_cell.length_c   1.000
_cell.angle_alpha   90.00
_cell.angle_beta   90.00
_cell.angle_gamma   90.00
#
_symmetry.space_group_name_H-M   'P 1'
#
loop_
_entity.id
_entity.type
_entity.pdbx_description
1 polymer ?
#
loop_
_entity_poly.entity_id
_entity_poly.type
_entity_poly.pdbx_seq_one_letter_code
_entity_poly.pdbx_strand_id
1 'polypeptide(L)'
;MKNHTSDHYRRALQHFIQSMIVAAFTPALIFGITIGTSCAGSGTWILNPINDDWNTAANWSSDTVPGPLDEATFGVSNQTDISVSAPASVGGITFNAGADAYQITAPPSQSLGIEGTGIDNESGIVQNFVAAVDDAGNAGVLGFDTHATAGGLTVFTTEARTVVGGNTGLVQFVDLASGGSATIINNGGIVSGAGGGETDVVNSSTLDMANITNKAGVVSGASGGVTSFFLESPSAGDSVITCEGATVSGAAGGTTIFHGDSRGANATLIANGGANGGTGGSIRFEDSSKGTAGQVKLFGDGSLDISAHAGQPVTIGSLEGDGEVFLGARTLTVGGNSLSTTFSGIIQDGGLGGGVGGSLSKIGTGTLRLTGGNTYTGGTTLTKGALIVKNKTGSATGTGPVQVNLGTLQGIGKISGAVTVGTGTTSGAIPGR
;
A
#
# COMPACT_ATOMS: atom_id res chain seq x y z
N MET A 1 36.21 21.85 -7.98
CA MET A 1 34.94 22.34 -8.55
C MET A 1 34.48 21.49 -9.74
N LYS A 2 34.39 20.17 -9.56
CA LYS A 2 33.81 19.23 -10.53
C LYS A 2 33.05 18.17 -9.72
N ASN A 3 31.86 17.80 -10.19
CA ASN A 3 30.99 16.69 -9.75
C ASN A 3 29.63 17.01 -9.08
N HIS A 4 29.17 18.27 -9.01
CA HIS A 4 27.80 18.52 -8.52
C HIS A 4 26.69 18.34 -9.58
N THR A 5 27.03 18.40 -10.87
CA THR A 5 26.05 18.26 -11.97
C THR A 5 25.83 16.82 -12.43
N SER A 6 26.81 15.92 -12.33
CA SER A 6 26.64 14.52 -12.79
C SER A 6 25.72 13.69 -11.89
N ASP A 7 25.66 14.02 -10.61
CA ASP A 7 24.81 13.30 -9.63
C ASP A 7 23.34 13.74 -9.74
N HIS A 8 23.09 15.00 -10.06
CA HIS A 8 21.74 15.50 -10.38
C HIS A 8 21.19 14.88 -11.67
N TYR A 9 22.01 14.72 -12.71
CA TYR A 9 21.58 14.05 -13.95
C TYR A 9 21.40 12.55 -13.76
N ARG A 10 22.19 11.86 -12.94
CA ARG A 10 21.97 10.44 -12.62
C ARG A 10 20.71 10.21 -11.78
N ARG A 11 20.41 11.09 -10.84
CA ARG A 11 19.19 11.03 -10.00
C ARG A 11 17.94 11.42 -10.80
N ALA A 12 18.02 12.46 -11.62
CA ALA A 12 16.93 12.81 -12.55
C ALA A 12 16.70 11.70 -13.58
N LEU A 13 17.76 11.03 -14.06
CA LEU A 13 17.66 9.89 -14.96
C LEU A 13 17.15 8.63 -14.22
N GLN A 14 17.46 8.40 -12.93
CA GLN A 14 16.88 7.31 -12.14
C GLN A 14 15.41 7.55 -11.81
N HIS A 15 15.01 8.77 -11.45
CA HIS A 15 13.60 9.14 -11.26
C HIS A 15 12.83 9.12 -12.59
N PHE A 16 13.45 9.54 -13.69
CA PHE A 16 12.87 9.45 -15.04
C PHE A 16 12.83 8.00 -15.54
N ILE A 17 13.81 7.16 -15.21
CA ILE A 17 13.82 5.72 -15.55
C ILE A 17 12.86 4.93 -14.64
N GLN A 18 12.70 5.24 -13.35
CA GLN A 18 11.69 4.62 -12.49
C GLN A 18 10.28 5.08 -12.87
N SER A 19 10.10 6.36 -13.20
CA SER A 19 8.86 6.88 -13.77
C SER A 19 8.57 6.28 -15.15
N MET A 20 9.58 6.04 -16.00
CA MET A 20 9.41 5.37 -17.30
C MET A 20 9.26 3.85 -17.20
N ILE A 21 9.84 3.19 -16.20
CA ILE A 21 9.67 1.76 -15.96
C ILE A 21 8.26 1.52 -15.42
N VAL A 22 7.74 2.35 -14.52
CA VAL A 22 6.36 2.24 -14.00
C VAL A 22 5.32 2.78 -15.01
N ALA A 23 5.63 3.83 -15.78
CA ALA A 23 4.79 4.27 -16.90
C ALA A 23 4.88 3.36 -18.14
N ALA A 24 5.80 2.38 -18.17
CA ALA A 24 5.78 1.28 -19.14
C ALA A 24 4.98 0.06 -18.64
N PHE A 25 4.55 0.10 -17.37
CA PHE A 25 3.65 -0.88 -16.73
C PHE A 25 2.25 -0.35 -16.44
N THR A 26 1.90 0.85 -16.93
CA THR A 26 0.52 1.01 -17.38
C THR A 26 0.43 0.26 -18.71
N PRO A 27 -0.23 -0.91 -18.81
CA PRO A 27 -0.99 -1.06 -20.02
C PRO A 27 -1.89 0.17 -20.00
N ALA A 28 -1.69 1.10 -20.95
CA ALA A 28 -2.86 1.69 -21.54
C ALA A 28 -3.72 0.48 -21.87
N LEU A 29 -4.74 0.23 -21.05
CA LEU A 29 -5.62 -0.91 -21.19
C LEU A 29 -6.44 -0.57 -22.42
N ILE A 30 -5.85 -0.83 -23.60
CA ILE A 30 -6.51 -0.64 -24.88
C ILE A 30 -7.50 -1.80 -24.94
N PHE A 31 -8.67 -1.59 -24.33
CA PHE A 31 -9.84 -2.39 -24.60
C PHE A 31 -10.17 -2.17 -26.07
N GLY A 32 -9.72 -3.13 -26.89
CA GLY A 32 -10.13 -3.20 -28.28
C GLY A 32 -11.63 -3.42 -28.31
N ILE A 33 -12.41 -2.37 -28.58
CA ILE A 33 -13.81 -2.50 -28.98
C ILE A 33 -13.81 -3.32 -30.28
N THR A 34 -13.93 -4.63 -30.16
CA THR A 34 -14.26 -5.50 -31.28
C THR A 34 -15.77 -5.50 -31.39
N ILE A 35 -16.29 -4.66 -32.28
CA ILE A 35 -17.71 -4.69 -32.68
C ILE A 35 -17.91 -5.93 -33.57
N GLY A 36 -17.79 -7.12 -32.99
CA GLY A 36 -18.25 -8.36 -33.58
C GLY A 36 -19.74 -8.49 -33.30
N THR A 37 -20.55 -8.63 -34.34
CA THR A 37 -22.02 -8.73 -34.25
C THR A 37 -22.48 -10.04 -33.60
N SER A 38 -22.35 -10.15 -32.28
CA SER A 38 -23.26 -10.84 -31.37
C SER A 38 -23.47 -9.86 -30.22
N CYS A 39 -24.70 -9.50 -29.88
CA CYS A 39 -24.92 -8.70 -28.68
C CYS A 39 -24.48 -9.56 -27.49
N ALA A 40 -23.29 -9.32 -26.96
CA ALA A 40 -22.97 -9.74 -25.61
C ALA A 40 -24.14 -9.31 -24.71
N GLY A 41 -24.59 -10.24 -23.88
CA GLY A 41 -25.74 -10.08 -23.04
C GLY A 41 -25.44 -10.64 -21.66
N SER A 42 -25.97 -9.97 -20.64
CA SER A 42 -25.92 -10.43 -19.25
C SER A 42 -26.32 -11.91 -19.15
N GLY A 43 -25.56 -12.68 -18.39
CA GLY A 43 -25.62 -14.13 -18.41
C GLY A 43 -25.29 -14.75 -17.07
N THR A 44 -25.90 -15.88 -16.76
CA THR A 44 -25.60 -16.68 -15.57
C THR A 44 -24.68 -17.83 -15.93
N TRP A 45 -23.60 -18.02 -15.17
CA TRP A 45 -22.76 -19.21 -15.25
C TRP A 45 -23.59 -20.45 -14.88
N ILE A 46 -23.73 -21.39 -15.82
CA ILE A 46 -24.75 -22.44 -15.70
C ILE A 46 -24.35 -23.53 -14.68
N LEU A 47 -25.33 -24.32 -14.24
CA LEU A 47 -25.12 -25.41 -13.26
C LEU A 47 -24.14 -26.49 -13.77
N ASN A 48 -24.14 -26.75 -15.09
CA ASN A 48 -23.28 -27.75 -15.73
C ASN A 48 -22.62 -27.16 -16.98
N PRO A 49 -21.59 -26.31 -16.82
CA PRO A 49 -20.82 -25.77 -17.93
C PRO A 49 -20.14 -26.90 -18.72
N ILE A 50 -19.82 -26.64 -19.98
CA ILE A 50 -19.13 -27.60 -20.85
C ILE A 50 -17.66 -27.75 -20.42
N ASN A 51 -17.06 -26.66 -19.93
CA ASN A 51 -15.69 -26.59 -19.43
C ASN A 51 -15.58 -25.46 -18.39
N ASP A 52 -14.36 -25.17 -17.94
CA ASP A 52 -14.00 -24.14 -16.96
C ASP A 52 -13.71 -22.76 -17.56
N ASP A 53 -13.92 -22.57 -18.85
CA ASP A 53 -13.49 -21.35 -19.55
C ASP A 53 -14.56 -20.24 -19.54
N TRP A 54 -14.21 -19.08 -18.96
CA TRP A 54 -15.05 -17.87 -18.98
C TRP A 54 -15.44 -17.48 -20.40
N ASN A 55 -14.51 -17.64 -21.36
CA ASN A 55 -14.69 -17.19 -22.74
C ASN A 55 -15.47 -18.19 -23.61
N THR A 56 -15.92 -19.32 -23.05
CA THR A 56 -16.78 -20.26 -23.76
C THR A 56 -18.25 -19.83 -23.60
N ALA A 57 -18.84 -19.28 -24.68
CA ALA A 57 -20.19 -18.74 -24.70
C ALA A 57 -21.28 -19.71 -24.16
N ALA A 58 -21.15 -21.00 -24.48
CA ALA A 58 -22.09 -22.04 -24.06
C ALA A 58 -22.09 -22.35 -22.54
N ASN A 59 -21.14 -21.79 -21.78
CA ASN A 59 -21.13 -21.87 -20.32
C ASN A 59 -22.04 -20.81 -19.66
N TRP A 60 -22.55 -19.87 -20.46
CA TRP A 60 -23.44 -18.79 -20.01
C TRP A 60 -24.87 -19.06 -20.46
N SER A 61 -25.83 -18.72 -19.61
CA SER A 61 -27.26 -18.90 -19.91
C SER A 61 -27.75 -18.12 -21.13
N SER A 62 -27.03 -17.07 -21.53
CA SER A 62 -27.32 -16.26 -22.72
C SER A 62 -26.73 -16.84 -24.01
N ASP A 63 -25.93 -17.91 -23.93
CA ASP A 63 -25.11 -18.44 -25.04
C ASP A 63 -24.19 -17.36 -25.66
N THR A 64 -23.78 -16.39 -24.83
CA THR A 64 -22.85 -15.31 -25.14
C THR A 64 -21.97 -15.03 -23.92
N VAL A 65 -20.72 -14.64 -24.13
CA VAL A 65 -19.83 -14.22 -23.03
C VAL A 65 -20.23 -12.80 -22.60
N PRO A 66 -20.49 -12.54 -21.30
CA PRO A 66 -20.77 -11.19 -20.80
C PRO A 66 -19.65 -10.21 -21.16
N GLY A 67 -20.03 -9.04 -21.67
CA GLY A 67 -19.14 -7.95 -22.04
C GLY A 67 -19.14 -6.79 -21.04
N PRO A 68 -18.44 -5.67 -21.34
CA PRO A 68 -18.25 -4.54 -20.43
C PRO A 68 -19.53 -3.78 -20.03
N LEU A 69 -20.65 -4.03 -20.71
CA LEU A 69 -21.96 -3.45 -20.38
C LEU A 69 -22.92 -4.47 -19.75
N ASP A 70 -22.44 -5.70 -19.53
CA ASP A 70 -23.25 -6.83 -19.09
C ASP A 70 -22.93 -7.23 -17.65
N GLU A 71 -23.90 -7.88 -17.02
CA GLU A 71 -23.76 -8.51 -15.71
C GLU A 71 -23.44 -10.00 -15.87
N ALA A 72 -22.37 -10.47 -15.22
CA ALA A 72 -22.08 -11.89 -15.04
C ALA A 72 -22.64 -12.36 -13.70
N THR A 73 -23.59 -13.30 -13.72
CA THR A 73 -24.24 -13.80 -12.50
C THR A 73 -23.78 -15.21 -12.15
N PHE A 74 -23.52 -15.46 -10.87
CA PHE A 74 -23.07 -16.75 -10.35
C PHE A 74 -24.07 -17.31 -9.32
N GLY A 75 -24.36 -18.60 -9.45
CA GLY A 75 -25.24 -19.37 -8.55
C GLY A 75 -24.58 -20.68 -8.13
N VAL A 76 -25.37 -21.75 -7.99
CA VAL A 76 -24.83 -23.11 -7.78
C VAL A 76 -24.27 -23.64 -9.10
N SER A 77 -23.07 -24.21 -9.09
CA SER A 77 -22.45 -24.83 -10.27
C SER A 77 -21.58 -26.03 -9.91
N ASN A 78 -21.54 -27.02 -10.80
CA ASN A 78 -20.59 -28.13 -10.71
C ASN A 78 -19.18 -27.75 -11.20
N GLN A 79 -19.00 -26.54 -11.74
CA GLN A 79 -17.72 -25.99 -12.17
C GLN A 79 -17.52 -24.61 -11.54
N THR A 80 -16.73 -24.55 -10.47
CA THR A 80 -16.50 -23.34 -9.67
C THR A 80 -15.10 -22.75 -9.83
N ASP A 81 -14.16 -23.55 -10.35
CA ASP A 81 -12.85 -23.08 -10.78
C ASP A 81 -12.97 -22.63 -12.24
N ILE A 82 -12.79 -21.34 -12.49
CA ILE A 82 -13.00 -20.69 -13.80
C ILE A 82 -11.70 -20.05 -14.26
N SER A 83 -11.37 -20.24 -15.53
CA SER A 83 -10.20 -19.66 -16.19
C SER A 83 -10.61 -18.69 -17.30
N VAL A 84 -9.98 -17.53 -17.36
CA VAL A 84 -10.17 -16.52 -18.43
C VAL A 84 -9.18 -16.79 -19.56
N SER A 85 -9.57 -17.57 -20.58
CA SER A 85 -8.67 -18.01 -21.65
C SER A 85 -8.31 -16.94 -22.70
N ALA A 86 -9.03 -15.82 -22.73
CA ALA A 86 -8.73 -14.65 -23.56
C ALA A 86 -9.11 -13.36 -22.82
N PRO A 87 -8.50 -12.19 -23.12
CA PRO A 87 -8.81 -10.94 -22.43
C PRO A 87 -10.32 -10.66 -22.46
N ALA A 88 -10.89 -10.41 -21.30
CA ALA A 88 -12.33 -10.21 -21.11
C ALA A 88 -12.60 -8.96 -20.28
N SER A 89 -13.78 -8.36 -20.49
CA SER A 89 -14.31 -7.28 -19.66
C SER A 89 -15.75 -7.59 -19.30
N VAL A 90 -16.17 -7.20 -18.10
CA VAL A 90 -17.55 -7.34 -17.65
C VAL A 90 -17.99 -6.07 -16.90
N GLY A 91 -19.25 -5.66 -17.08
CA GLY A 91 -19.80 -4.44 -16.44
C GLY A 91 -20.20 -4.62 -14.96
N GLY A 92 -20.33 -5.86 -14.52
CA GLY A 92 -20.58 -6.22 -13.13
C GLY A 92 -20.54 -7.74 -12.92
N ILE A 93 -20.22 -8.15 -11.69
CA ILE A 93 -20.27 -9.54 -11.27
C ILE A 93 -21.16 -9.66 -10.04
N THR A 94 -22.20 -10.47 -10.12
CA THR A 94 -23.11 -10.74 -9.00
C THR A 94 -23.00 -12.21 -8.58
N PHE A 95 -22.64 -12.46 -7.33
CA PHE A 95 -22.78 -13.79 -6.71
C PHE A 95 -24.07 -13.83 -5.90
N ASN A 96 -25.07 -14.57 -6.38
CA ASN A 96 -26.38 -14.66 -5.74
C ASN A 96 -26.30 -15.31 -4.36
N ALA A 97 -27.29 -15.03 -3.51
CA ALA A 97 -27.49 -15.76 -2.26
C ALA A 97 -27.48 -17.29 -2.48
N GLY A 98 -26.60 -17.98 -1.75
CA GLY A 98 -26.42 -19.43 -1.87
C GLY A 98 -25.61 -19.90 -3.08
N ALA A 99 -24.93 -18.99 -3.81
CA ALA A 99 -23.92 -19.38 -4.79
C ALA A 99 -22.78 -20.17 -4.14
N ASP A 100 -22.17 -21.07 -4.92
CA ASP A 100 -20.99 -21.82 -4.47
C ASP A 100 -19.76 -20.91 -4.32
N ALA A 101 -18.69 -21.44 -3.73
CA ALA A 101 -17.41 -20.74 -3.65
C ALA A 101 -16.67 -20.87 -4.98
N TYR A 102 -16.56 -19.78 -5.73
CA TYR A 102 -15.84 -19.72 -6.99
C TYR A 102 -14.38 -19.29 -6.79
N GLN A 103 -13.55 -19.77 -7.70
CA GLN A 103 -12.22 -19.24 -7.98
C GLN A 103 -12.18 -18.80 -9.44
N ILE A 104 -12.04 -17.50 -9.70
CA ILE A 104 -11.89 -16.95 -11.04
C ILE A 104 -10.44 -16.54 -11.26
N THR A 105 -9.77 -17.19 -12.20
CA THR A 105 -8.35 -16.98 -12.48
C THR A 105 -8.19 -16.22 -13.78
N ALA A 106 -7.41 -15.13 -13.74
CA ALA A 106 -6.76 -14.55 -14.90
C ALA A 106 -5.41 -15.25 -15.10
N PRO A 107 -5.28 -16.16 -16.09
CA PRO A 107 -4.04 -16.86 -16.35
C PRO A 107 -2.96 -15.92 -16.90
N PRO A 108 -1.71 -16.41 -17.02
CA PRO A 108 -0.61 -15.65 -17.59
C PRO A 108 -0.93 -15.12 -18.99
N SER A 109 -0.59 -13.85 -19.26
CA SER A 109 -0.92 -13.10 -20.50
C SER A 109 -2.40 -12.79 -20.71
N GLN A 110 -3.27 -13.05 -19.73
CA GLN A 110 -4.70 -12.77 -19.82
C GLN A 110 -5.14 -11.70 -18.82
N SER A 111 -6.31 -11.11 -19.07
CA SER A 111 -6.88 -10.09 -18.18
C SER A 111 -8.38 -10.24 -18.04
N LEU A 112 -8.88 -9.97 -16.84
CA LEU A 112 -10.30 -9.72 -16.58
C LEU A 112 -10.47 -8.28 -16.09
N GLY A 113 -11.11 -7.45 -16.91
CA GLY A 113 -11.55 -6.12 -16.55
C GLY A 113 -12.95 -6.16 -15.95
N ILE A 114 -13.13 -5.45 -14.85
CA ILE A 114 -14.40 -5.28 -14.17
C ILE A 114 -14.71 -3.79 -14.17
N GLU A 115 -15.80 -3.44 -14.82
CA GLU A 115 -16.24 -2.06 -15.02
C GLU A 115 -17.53 -1.81 -14.22
N GLY A 116 -18.17 -0.67 -14.47
CA GLY A 116 -19.52 -0.38 -14.01
C GLY A 116 -19.67 -0.47 -12.49
N THR A 117 -20.50 -1.40 -12.03
CA THR A 117 -20.81 -1.51 -10.59
C THR A 117 -19.75 -2.29 -9.81
N GLY A 118 -18.91 -3.07 -10.48
CA GLY A 118 -17.94 -3.94 -9.81
C GLY A 118 -18.53 -5.28 -9.40
N ILE A 119 -18.14 -5.76 -8.23
CA ILE A 119 -18.57 -7.05 -7.68
C ILE A 119 -19.57 -6.85 -6.55
N ASP A 120 -20.74 -7.45 -6.69
CA ASP A 120 -21.72 -7.63 -5.63
C ASP A 120 -21.74 -9.10 -5.18
N ASN A 121 -21.42 -9.35 -3.91
CA ASN A 121 -21.36 -10.71 -3.36
C ASN A 121 -22.41 -10.91 -2.28
N GLU A 122 -23.57 -11.40 -2.71
CA GLU A 122 -24.69 -11.75 -1.83
C GLU A 122 -24.64 -13.22 -1.38
N SER A 123 -23.64 -14.00 -1.80
CA SER A 123 -23.56 -15.44 -1.51
C SER A 123 -23.41 -15.78 -0.02
N GLY A 124 -22.91 -14.84 0.78
CA GLY A 124 -22.61 -15.03 2.20
C GLY A 124 -21.31 -15.82 2.46
N ILE A 125 -20.55 -16.15 1.42
CA ILE A 125 -19.26 -16.85 1.50
C ILE A 125 -18.19 -16.11 0.67
N VAL A 126 -16.94 -16.49 0.90
CA VAL A 126 -15.79 -15.87 0.23
C VAL A 126 -15.69 -16.33 -1.22
N GLN A 127 -15.50 -15.38 -2.13
CA GLN A 127 -15.23 -15.60 -3.55
C GLN A 127 -13.77 -15.25 -3.85
N ASN A 128 -13.08 -16.06 -4.66
CA ASN A 128 -11.65 -15.95 -4.88
C ASN A 128 -11.35 -15.50 -6.31
N PHE A 129 -10.38 -14.60 -6.44
CA PHE A 129 -9.84 -14.14 -7.71
C PHE A 129 -8.32 -14.25 -7.70
N VAL A 130 -7.74 -14.79 -8.77
CA VAL A 130 -6.29 -15.02 -8.87
C VAL A 130 -5.72 -14.40 -10.13
N ALA A 131 -4.74 -13.52 -9.97
CA ALA A 131 -3.87 -13.06 -11.04
C ALA A 131 -2.62 -13.94 -11.08
N ALA A 132 -2.61 -14.93 -11.98
CA ALA A 132 -1.62 -16.00 -11.99
C ALA A 132 -0.37 -15.67 -12.83
N VAL A 133 0.73 -16.38 -12.59
CA VAL A 133 1.97 -16.24 -13.37
C VAL A 133 2.44 -17.60 -13.93
N ASP A 134 3.25 -17.59 -14.99
CA ASP A 134 3.91 -18.80 -15.50
C ASP A 134 5.44 -18.72 -15.36
N ASP A 135 6.12 -19.85 -15.63
CA ASP A 135 7.58 -19.93 -15.64
C ASP A 135 8.24 -19.16 -16.81
N ALA A 136 7.46 -18.64 -17.76
CA ALA A 136 7.96 -17.76 -18.82
C ALA A 136 8.00 -16.28 -18.39
N GLY A 137 7.46 -15.96 -17.21
CA GLY A 137 7.40 -14.60 -16.69
C GLY A 137 6.23 -13.80 -17.27
N ASN A 138 5.21 -14.46 -17.80
CA ASN A 138 3.94 -13.82 -18.09
C ASN A 138 3.09 -13.76 -16.83
N ALA A 139 2.12 -12.83 -16.80
CA ALA A 139 1.24 -12.65 -15.67
C ALA A 139 -0.19 -12.32 -16.12
N GLY A 140 -1.14 -12.69 -15.29
CA GLY A 140 -2.53 -12.30 -15.39
C GLY A 140 -2.79 -10.97 -14.69
N VAL A 141 -3.85 -10.29 -15.13
CA VAL A 141 -4.26 -9.00 -14.59
C VAL A 141 -5.75 -9.02 -14.23
N LEU A 142 -6.07 -8.52 -13.04
CA LEU A 142 -7.43 -8.24 -12.59
C LEU A 142 -7.59 -6.73 -12.47
N GLY A 143 -8.42 -6.12 -13.31
CA GLY A 143 -8.59 -4.67 -13.39
C GLY A 143 -9.96 -4.22 -12.91
N PHE A 144 -10.01 -3.12 -12.18
CA PHE A 144 -11.22 -2.39 -11.81
C PHE A 144 -11.15 -0.98 -12.40
N ASP A 145 -12.21 -0.58 -13.11
CA ASP A 145 -12.27 0.70 -13.82
C ASP A 145 -13.65 1.37 -13.62
N THR A 146 -13.73 2.68 -13.85
CA THR A 146 -14.98 3.42 -14.03
C THR A 146 -15.96 3.21 -12.88
N HIS A 147 -15.48 3.48 -11.66
CA HIS A 147 -16.22 3.32 -10.39
C HIS A 147 -16.50 1.88 -9.93
N ALA A 148 -15.97 0.86 -10.60
CA ALA A 148 -16.12 -0.52 -10.17
C ALA A 148 -15.57 -0.73 -8.75
N THR A 149 -16.33 -1.44 -7.90
CA THR A 149 -15.86 -1.88 -6.58
C THR A 149 -15.40 -3.34 -6.59
N ALA A 150 -14.33 -3.67 -5.86
CA ALA A 150 -13.93 -5.06 -5.60
C ALA A 150 -14.89 -5.79 -4.64
N GLY A 151 -15.88 -5.08 -4.08
CA GLY A 151 -16.94 -5.66 -3.26
C GLY A 151 -16.48 -6.07 -1.87
N GLY A 152 -17.35 -6.78 -1.15
CA GLY A 152 -17.04 -7.42 0.13
C GLY A 152 -17.02 -8.94 0.00
N LEU A 153 -16.44 -9.64 0.98
CA LEU A 153 -16.28 -11.10 0.95
C LEU A 153 -15.62 -11.63 -0.34
N THR A 154 -14.71 -10.84 -0.91
CA THR A 154 -13.88 -11.20 -2.04
C THR A 154 -12.43 -11.26 -1.60
N VAL A 155 -11.67 -12.20 -2.16
CA VAL A 155 -10.24 -12.34 -1.95
C VAL A 155 -9.53 -12.27 -3.29
N PHE A 156 -8.62 -11.31 -3.43
CA PHE A 156 -7.74 -11.18 -4.60
C PHE A 156 -6.35 -11.65 -4.23
N THR A 157 -5.80 -12.58 -4.99
CA THR A 157 -4.43 -13.04 -4.84
C THR A 157 -3.62 -12.69 -6.07
N THR A 158 -2.52 -11.98 -5.88
CA THR A 158 -1.54 -11.74 -6.92
C THR A 158 -0.36 -12.66 -6.72
N GLU A 159 -0.10 -13.50 -7.72
CA GLU A 159 1.02 -14.43 -7.67
C GLU A 159 2.35 -13.72 -7.87
N ALA A 160 3.37 -14.25 -7.19
CA ALA A 160 4.70 -13.68 -7.22
C ALA A 160 5.45 -14.12 -8.47
N ARG A 161 6.28 -13.23 -9.00
CA ARG A 161 7.10 -13.49 -10.18
C ARG A 161 7.97 -14.75 -10.02
N THR A 162 7.92 -15.62 -11.02
CA THR A 162 8.66 -16.91 -11.11
C THR A 162 10.07 -16.77 -11.70
N VAL A 163 10.33 -15.70 -12.45
CA VAL A 163 11.62 -15.46 -13.14
C VAL A 163 12.12 -14.03 -12.98
N VAL A 164 13.43 -13.81 -12.86
CA VAL A 164 14.00 -12.46 -12.74
C VAL A 164 13.66 -11.64 -13.99
N GLY A 165 13.08 -10.45 -13.80
CA GLY A 165 12.70 -9.57 -14.91
C GLY A 165 11.37 -9.88 -15.61
N GLY A 166 10.66 -10.96 -15.25
CA GLY A 166 9.29 -11.25 -15.76
C GLY A 166 8.23 -10.24 -15.31
N ASN A 167 6.96 -10.51 -15.58
CA ASN A 167 5.82 -9.76 -15.08
C ASN A 167 5.37 -10.32 -13.71
N THR A 168 4.45 -9.63 -13.05
CA THR A 168 3.89 -10.06 -11.77
C THR A 168 2.38 -10.13 -11.84
N GLY A 169 1.76 -11.01 -11.06
CA GLY A 169 0.31 -10.99 -10.91
C GLY A 169 -0.10 -9.61 -10.43
N LEU A 170 -1.13 -9.04 -11.05
CA LEU A 170 -1.53 -7.66 -10.82
C LEU A 170 -3.02 -7.54 -10.52
N VAL A 171 -3.34 -6.81 -9.46
CA VAL A 171 -4.67 -6.22 -9.25
C VAL A 171 -4.54 -4.72 -9.41
N GLN A 172 -5.37 -4.12 -10.25
CA GLN A 172 -5.28 -2.70 -10.56
C GLN A 172 -6.63 -1.99 -10.37
N PHE A 173 -6.60 -0.82 -9.72
CA PHE A 173 -7.75 0.07 -9.55
C PHE A 173 -7.49 1.39 -10.30
N VAL A 174 -8.33 1.70 -11.28
CA VAL A 174 -8.21 2.85 -12.20
C VAL A 174 -9.52 3.65 -12.21
N ASP A 175 -9.42 4.95 -12.53
CA ASP A 175 -10.57 5.80 -12.85
C ASP A 175 -11.76 5.72 -11.87
N LEU A 176 -11.48 6.11 -10.62
CA LEU A 176 -12.46 6.18 -9.52
C LEU A 176 -12.93 4.81 -9.01
N ALA A 177 -12.27 3.71 -9.40
CA ALA A 177 -12.52 2.39 -8.83
C ALA A 177 -12.26 2.33 -7.32
N SER A 178 -12.90 1.36 -6.66
CA SER A 178 -12.85 1.14 -5.22
C SER A 178 -12.38 -0.26 -4.84
N GLY A 179 -11.47 -0.36 -3.87
CA GLY A 179 -11.14 -1.63 -3.20
C GLY A 179 -12.29 -2.20 -2.37
N GLY A 180 -13.36 -1.43 -2.14
CA GLY A 180 -14.52 -1.86 -1.36
C GLY A 180 -14.12 -2.32 0.05
N SER A 181 -14.52 -3.54 0.41
CA SER A 181 -14.09 -4.21 1.64
C SER A 181 -13.38 -5.53 1.35
N ALA A 182 -12.77 -5.63 0.17
CA ALA A 182 -12.10 -6.83 -0.29
C ALA A 182 -10.87 -7.15 0.56
N THR A 183 -10.47 -8.42 0.55
CA THR A 183 -9.14 -8.83 1.01
C THR A 183 -8.21 -8.96 -0.18
N ILE A 184 -7.02 -8.38 -0.11
CA ILE A 184 -6.02 -8.44 -1.20
C ILE A 184 -4.71 -8.99 -0.63
N ILE A 185 -4.16 -9.99 -1.32
CA ILE A 185 -2.94 -10.68 -0.93
C ILE A 185 -1.92 -10.54 -2.06
N ASN A 186 -0.88 -9.76 -1.78
CA ASN A 186 0.28 -9.63 -2.66
C ASN A 186 1.36 -10.60 -2.20
N ASN A 187 1.53 -11.72 -2.91
CA ASN A 187 2.51 -12.74 -2.52
C ASN A 187 3.94 -12.24 -2.70
N GLY A 188 4.87 -12.62 -1.83
CA GLY A 188 6.28 -12.27 -2.00
C GLY A 188 7.00 -13.17 -3.01
N GLY A 189 8.07 -12.66 -3.59
CA GLY A 189 8.92 -13.34 -4.57
C GLY A 189 9.35 -14.73 -4.11
N ILE A 190 9.27 -15.70 -5.03
CA ILE A 190 9.60 -17.12 -4.80
C ILE A 190 10.94 -17.53 -5.41
N VAL A 191 11.57 -16.64 -6.18
CA VAL A 191 12.87 -16.83 -6.82
C VAL A 191 13.80 -15.65 -6.49
N SER A 192 15.09 -15.94 -6.29
CA SER A 192 16.10 -14.92 -6.01
C SER A 192 16.13 -13.86 -7.11
N GLY A 193 15.97 -12.59 -6.74
CA GLY A 193 15.92 -11.45 -7.66
C GLY A 193 14.56 -11.20 -8.31
N ALA A 194 13.54 -12.02 -8.01
CA ALA A 194 12.18 -11.84 -8.50
C ALA A 194 11.34 -10.95 -7.55
N GLY A 195 10.40 -10.21 -8.13
CA GLY A 195 9.41 -9.41 -7.41
C GLY A 195 8.26 -10.24 -6.83
N GLY A 196 7.54 -9.71 -5.85
CA GLY A 196 6.25 -10.25 -5.44
C GLY A 196 5.10 -9.81 -6.35
N GLY A 197 3.89 -10.30 -6.06
CA GLY A 197 2.62 -9.82 -6.58
C GLY A 197 2.38 -8.35 -6.25
N GLU A 198 1.54 -7.67 -7.04
CA GLU A 198 1.40 -6.22 -6.97
C GLU A 198 -0.06 -5.77 -6.99
N THR A 199 -0.37 -4.76 -6.18
CA THR A 199 -1.61 -3.98 -6.25
C THR A 199 -1.30 -2.54 -6.62
N ASP A 200 -1.88 -2.07 -7.71
CA ASP A 200 -1.74 -0.69 -8.17
C ASP A 200 -3.04 0.08 -7.97
N VAL A 201 -2.93 1.26 -7.37
CA VAL A 201 -4.04 2.19 -7.18
C VAL A 201 -3.66 3.48 -7.87
N VAL A 202 -4.37 3.79 -8.95
CA VAL A 202 -4.04 4.92 -9.81
C VAL A 202 -5.22 5.84 -10.06
N ASN A 203 -4.91 7.02 -10.58
CA ASN A 203 -5.82 8.11 -10.83
C ASN A 203 -6.57 8.50 -9.54
N SER A 204 -7.86 8.80 -9.62
CA SER A 204 -8.66 9.16 -8.43
C SER A 204 -9.27 7.95 -7.69
N SER A 205 -8.72 6.74 -7.86
CA SER A 205 -9.22 5.51 -7.22
C SER A 205 -8.95 5.44 -5.71
N THR A 206 -9.70 4.61 -5.00
CA THR A 206 -9.61 4.44 -3.54
C THR A 206 -9.55 2.97 -3.13
N LEU A 207 -8.84 2.62 -2.05
CA LEU A 207 -8.96 1.28 -1.46
C LEU A 207 -10.12 1.13 -0.46
N ASP A 208 -10.82 2.22 -0.16
CA ASP A 208 -11.95 2.24 0.77
C ASP A 208 -11.66 1.47 2.07
N MET A 209 -12.38 0.40 2.42
CA MET A 209 -12.19 -0.40 3.63
C MET A 209 -11.43 -1.72 3.38
N ALA A 210 -10.70 -1.84 2.27
CA ALA A 210 -10.00 -3.07 1.92
C ALA A 210 -8.93 -3.48 2.96
N ASN A 211 -8.70 -4.79 3.07
CA ASN A 211 -7.65 -5.37 3.90
C ASN A 211 -6.55 -5.95 3.00
N ILE A 212 -5.36 -5.35 3.03
CA ILE A 212 -4.27 -5.70 2.14
C ILE A 212 -3.09 -6.29 2.92
N THR A 213 -2.56 -7.41 2.44
CA THR A 213 -1.33 -8.02 2.95
C THR A 213 -0.28 -8.07 1.85
N ASN A 214 0.78 -7.30 2.05
CA ASN A 214 2.02 -7.38 1.28
C ASN A 214 2.94 -8.39 1.96
N LYS A 215 2.97 -9.61 1.43
CA LYS A 215 3.80 -10.70 1.99
C LYS A 215 5.27 -10.48 1.71
N ALA A 216 6.13 -10.99 2.58
CA ALA A 216 7.57 -10.94 2.36
C ALA A 216 8.04 -11.97 1.32
N GLY A 217 9.20 -11.72 0.71
CA GLY A 217 9.87 -12.70 -0.15
C GLY A 217 10.20 -13.98 0.61
N VAL A 218 10.08 -15.14 -0.04
CA VAL A 218 10.20 -16.46 0.60
C VAL A 218 11.54 -17.16 0.32
N VAL A 219 12.42 -16.52 -0.45
CA VAL A 219 13.80 -16.99 -0.70
C VAL A 219 14.78 -15.82 -0.63
N SER A 220 16.05 -16.11 -0.31
CA SER A 220 17.11 -15.09 -0.29
C SER A 220 17.17 -14.32 -1.61
N GLY A 221 17.23 -13.00 -1.55
CA GLY A 221 17.27 -12.11 -2.72
C GLY A 221 15.92 -11.83 -3.38
N ALA A 222 14.83 -12.45 -2.93
CA ALA A 222 13.48 -12.13 -3.42
C ALA A 222 12.89 -10.90 -2.72
N SER A 223 12.12 -10.11 -3.47
CA SER A 223 11.38 -8.98 -2.92
C SER A 223 10.04 -9.42 -2.33
N GLY A 224 9.46 -8.64 -1.41
CA GLY A 224 8.08 -8.84 -0.99
C GLY A 224 7.05 -8.40 -2.04
N GLY A 225 5.78 -8.67 -1.76
CA GLY A 225 4.64 -8.11 -2.48
C GLY A 225 4.52 -6.61 -2.25
N VAL A 226 3.83 -5.94 -3.18
CA VAL A 226 3.81 -4.48 -3.26
C VAL A 226 2.38 -3.95 -3.36
N THR A 227 2.10 -2.84 -2.66
CA THR A 227 0.98 -1.96 -2.95
C THR A 227 1.50 -0.57 -3.31
N SER A 228 1.12 -0.05 -4.48
CA SER A 228 1.59 1.23 -5.00
C SER A 228 0.44 2.20 -5.26
N PHE A 229 0.61 3.45 -4.84
CA PHE A 229 -0.32 4.55 -5.10
C PHE A 229 0.37 5.63 -5.94
N PHE A 230 -0.07 5.82 -7.19
CA PHE A 230 0.56 6.76 -8.12
C PHE A 230 -0.43 7.33 -9.15
N LEU A 231 -0.10 8.49 -9.74
CA LEU A 231 -0.88 9.21 -10.78
C LEU A 231 -2.23 9.78 -10.30
N GLU A 232 -2.45 11.08 -10.47
CA GLU A 232 -3.75 11.76 -10.26
C GLU A 232 -4.48 11.57 -8.90
N SER A 233 -3.71 11.47 -7.82
CA SER A 233 -4.16 11.55 -6.41
C SER A 233 -5.01 10.37 -5.88
N PRO A 234 -4.53 9.12 -6.00
CA PRO A 234 -5.23 7.95 -5.48
C PRO A 234 -5.19 7.93 -3.96
N SER A 235 -6.09 7.18 -3.35
CA SER A 235 -6.28 7.16 -1.90
C SER A 235 -6.28 5.77 -1.30
N ALA A 236 -5.61 5.60 -0.16
CA ALA A 236 -5.74 4.39 0.64
C ALA A 236 -7.09 4.29 1.39
N GLY A 237 -7.97 5.30 1.31
CA GLY A 237 -9.25 5.28 2.00
C GLY A 237 -9.13 5.04 3.52
N ASP A 238 -9.97 4.15 4.02
CA ASP A 238 -10.02 3.65 5.41
C ASP A 238 -9.36 2.25 5.54
N SER A 239 -8.55 1.85 4.57
CA SER A 239 -8.00 0.49 4.46
C SER A 239 -7.07 0.11 5.61
N VAL A 240 -6.85 -1.19 5.76
CA VAL A 240 -5.76 -1.74 6.59
C VAL A 240 -4.73 -2.36 5.67
N ILE A 241 -3.51 -1.84 5.68
CA ILE A 241 -2.42 -2.34 4.85
C ILE A 241 -1.29 -2.86 5.75
N THR A 242 -0.99 -4.15 5.60
CA THR A 242 0.06 -4.84 6.36
C THR A 242 1.22 -5.21 5.44
N CYS A 243 2.40 -4.69 5.75
CA CYS A 243 3.68 -5.08 5.17
C CYS A 243 4.36 -6.10 6.10
N GLU A 244 4.42 -7.36 5.67
CA GLU A 244 5.09 -8.41 6.42
C GLU A 244 6.62 -8.28 6.38
N GLY A 245 7.29 -8.63 7.47
CA GLY A 245 8.74 -8.78 7.49
C GLY A 245 9.18 -10.15 6.98
N ALA A 246 10.32 -10.21 6.31
CA ALA A 246 10.86 -11.47 5.81
C ALA A 246 11.43 -12.34 6.92
N THR A 247 11.16 -13.65 6.86
CA THR A 247 11.71 -14.64 7.80
C THR A 247 12.95 -15.36 7.25
N VAL A 248 13.29 -15.11 5.97
CA VAL A 248 14.41 -15.71 5.25
C VAL A 248 15.54 -14.70 5.14
N SER A 249 16.75 -15.11 5.53
CA SER A 249 17.96 -14.30 5.42
C SER A 249 18.13 -13.75 4.01
N GLY A 250 18.27 -12.43 3.88
CA GLY A 250 18.48 -11.77 2.59
C GLY A 250 17.23 -11.63 1.71
N ALA A 251 16.06 -12.06 2.16
CA ALA A 251 14.78 -11.72 1.53
C ALA A 251 14.28 -10.37 2.02
N ALA A 252 13.49 -9.67 1.20
CA ALA A 252 12.89 -8.39 1.57
C ALA A 252 11.45 -8.55 2.08
N GLY A 253 11.06 -7.70 3.03
CA GLY A 253 9.69 -7.56 3.49
C GLY A 253 8.74 -7.01 2.42
N GLY A 254 7.45 -7.13 2.67
CA GLY A 254 6.40 -6.49 1.88
C GLY A 254 6.50 -4.97 1.91
N THR A 255 6.00 -4.30 0.88
CA THR A 255 6.15 -2.85 0.73
C THR A 255 4.85 -2.15 0.35
N THR A 256 4.62 -0.97 0.92
CA THR A 256 3.60 -0.01 0.49
C THR A 256 4.23 1.32 0.17
N ILE A 257 3.90 1.89 -1.00
CA ILE A 257 4.51 3.14 -1.49
C ILE A 257 3.45 4.13 -1.94
N PHE A 258 3.57 5.36 -1.46
CA PHE A 258 2.77 6.51 -1.88
C PHE A 258 3.64 7.47 -2.70
N HIS A 259 3.29 7.67 -3.97
CA HIS A 259 3.97 8.56 -4.92
C HIS A 259 3.14 9.80 -5.26
N GLY A 260 3.77 10.80 -5.88
CA GLY A 260 3.09 12.00 -6.40
C GLY A 260 2.12 12.61 -5.39
N ASP A 261 0.91 12.98 -5.81
CA ASP A 261 -0.10 13.58 -4.91
C ASP A 261 -1.05 12.54 -4.24
N SER A 262 -0.64 11.28 -4.14
CA SER A 262 -1.42 10.22 -3.49
C SER A 262 -1.65 10.49 -1.99
N ARG A 263 -2.64 9.80 -1.40
CA ARG A 263 -3.16 10.08 -0.07
C ARG A 263 -3.28 8.82 0.78
N GLY A 264 -2.58 8.79 1.91
CA GLY A 264 -2.81 7.80 2.96
C GLY A 264 -4.22 7.84 3.58
N ALA A 265 -4.94 8.97 3.43
CA ALA A 265 -6.32 9.17 3.92
C ALA A 265 -6.50 8.79 5.39
N ASN A 266 -7.34 7.83 5.77
CA ASN A 266 -7.45 7.38 7.17
C ASN A 266 -6.91 5.95 7.37
N ALA A 267 -6.17 5.42 6.40
CA ALA A 267 -5.70 4.04 6.41
C ALA A 267 -4.85 3.73 7.65
N THR A 268 -4.98 2.50 8.15
CA THR A 268 -4.08 1.93 9.14
C THR A 268 -2.95 1.21 8.42
N LEU A 269 -1.72 1.70 8.60
CA LEU A 269 -0.53 1.17 7.95
C LEU A 269 0.33 0.43 8.97
N ILE A 270 0.68 -0.82 8.67
CA ILE A 270 1.40 -1.71 9.57
C ILE A 270 2.65 -2.22 8.86
N ALA A 271 3.83 -2.04 9.46
CA ALA A 271 5.08 -2.64 9.00
C ALA A 271 5.64 -3.56 10.08
N ASN A 272 5.69 -4.86 9.78
CA ASN A 272 6.18 -5.88 10.70
C ASN A 272 7.70 -6.10 10.51
N GLY A 273 8.38 -6.43 11.61
CA GLY A 273 9.80 -6.76 11.58
C GLY A 273 10.06 -8.11 10.92
N GLY A 274 11.19 -8.23 10.26
CA GLY A 274 11.76 -9.46 9.75
C GLY A 274 12.43 -10.28 10.86
N ALA A 275 12.85 -11.47 10.48
CA ALA A 275 13.55 -12.41 11.35
C ALA A 275 14.65 -13.13 10.57
N ASN A 276 15.63 -13.69 11.30
CA ASN A 276 16.72 -14.50 10.73
C ASN A 276 17.50 -13.80 9.60
N GLY A 277 17.66 -12.48 9.66
CA GLY A 277 18.37 -11.69 8.65
C GLY A 277 17.55 -11.34 7.40
N GLY A 278 16.25 -11.64 7.38
CA GLY A 278 15.31 -11.03 6.44
C GLY A 278 14.95 -9.61 6.90
N THR A 279 14.66 -8.71 5.95
CA THR A 279 14.32 -7.33 6.30
C THR A 279 12.85 -7.20 6.73
N GLY A 280 12.57 -6.20 7.57
CA GLY A 280 11.20 -5.79 7.88
C GLY A 280 10.42 -5.28 6.68
N GLY A 281 9.10 -5.20 6.87
CA GLY A 281 8.18 -4.55 5.95
C GLY A 281 8.45 -3.04 5.87
N SER A 282 8.02 -2.42 4.77
CA SER A 282 8.32 -1.01 4.48
C SER A 282 7.07 -0.23 4.09
N ILE A 283 6.89 0.94 4.70
CA ILE A 283 5.90 1.96 4.32
C ILE A 283 6.66 3.19 3.86
N ARG A 284 6.31 3.75 2.70
CA ARG A 284 7.03 4.88 2.11
C ARG A 284 6.09 5.98 1.66
N PHE A 285 6.40 7.22 2.04
CA PHE A 285 5.82 8.42 1.45
C PHE A 285 6.90 9.14 0.65
N GLU A 286 6.80 9.06 -0.67
CA GLU A 286 7.73 9.64 -1.63
C GLU A 286 7.10 10.86 -2.31
N ASP A 287 7.92 11.65 -3.02
CA ASP A 287 7.47 12.82 -3.79
C ASP A 287 6.56 13.75 -2.97
N SER A 288 5.48 14.29 -3.55
CA SER A 288 4.54 15.20 -2.89
C SER A 288 3.43 14.50 -2.10
N SER A 289 3.58 13.21 -1.76
CA SER A 289 2.48 12.40 -1.24
C SER A 289 2.02 12.88 0.13
N LYS A 290 0.78 12.54 0.47
CA LYS A 290 0.14 12.96 1.72
C LYS A 290 0.06 11.78 2.65
N GLY A 291 0.44 12.01 3.91
CA GLY A 291 0.36 11.02 4.97
C GLY A 291 -1.08 10.58 5.29
N THR A 292 -1.24 9.76 6.32
CA THR A 292 -2.52 9.20 6.76
C THR A 292 -3.00 9.84 8.07
N ALA A 293 -4.26 10.27 8.17
CA ALA A 293 -4.92 10.59 9.43
C ALA A 293 -5.15 9.36 10.33
N GLY A 294 -4.94 8.14 9.81
CA GLY A 294 -5.00 6.88 10.53
C GLY A 294 -3.75 6.57 11.36
N GLN A 295 -3.62 5.31 11.74
CA GLN A 295 -2.51 4.83 12.57
C GLN A 295 -1.35 4.31 11.71
N VAL A 296 -0.11 4.58 12.14
CA VAL A 296 1.09 3.92 11.62
C VAL A 296 1.69 3.08 12.74
N LYS A 297 1.81 1.76 12.51
CA LYS A 297 2.31 0.77 13.47
C LYS A 297 3.57 0.13 12.91
N LEU A 298 4.68 0.25 13.63
CA LEU A 298 5.99 -0.22 13.17
C LEU A 298 6.57 -1.17 14.21
N PHE A 299 7.02 -2.35 13.79
CA PHE A 299 7.54 -3.37 14.70
C PHE A 299 8.92 -3.87 14.28
N GLY A 300 9.83 -4.10 15.22
CA GLY A 300 11.17 -4.65 14.95
C GLY A 300 12.01 -3.76 14.01
N ASP A 301 12.40 -4.28 12.85
CA ASP A 301 13.03 -3.50 11.75
C ASP A 301 12.02 -3.11 10.65
N GLY A 302 10.71 -3.24 10.92
CA GLY A 302 9.65 -2.70 10.09
C GLY A 302 9.69 -1.16 10.09
N SER A 303 9.55 -0.55 8.92
CA SER A 303 9.95 0.84 8.71
C SER A 303 8.88 1.75 8.11
N LEU A 304 8.92 3.01 8.54
CA LEU A 304 8.34 4.15 7.82
C LEU A 304 9.48 5.01 7.25
N ASP A 305 9.51 5.22 5.94
CA ASP A 305 10.48 6.09 5.28
C ASP A 305 9.79 7.28 4.60
N ILE A 306 10.19 8.48 4.99
CA ILE A 306 9.76 9.74 4.36
C ILE A 306 10.94 10.52 3.77
N SER A 307 12.14 9.95 3.75
CA SER A 307 13.38 10.64 3.37
C SER A 307 13.41 11.09 1.91
N ALA A 308 12.67 10.38 1.04
CA ALA A 308 12.48 10.70 -0.38
C ALA A 308 11.30 11.65 -0.64
N HIS A 309 10.60 12.12 0.40
CA HIS A 309 9.48 13.05 0.27
C HIS A 309 9.96 14.43 -0.20
N ALA A 310 9.24 15.03 -1.14
CA ALA A 310 9.44 16.37 -1.69
C ALA A 310 8.16 17.19 -1.51
N GLY A 311 8.03 17.87 -0.38
CA GLY A 311 6.88 18.75 -0.17
C GLY A 311 6.72 19.26 1.27
N GLN A 312 5.47 19.45 1.65
CA GLN A 312 5.08 19.80 3.02
C GLN A 312 5.41 18.66 3.99
N PRO A 313 5.45 18.92 5.32
CA PRO A 313 5.62 17.85 6.30
C PRO A 313 4.64 16.70 6.09
N VAL A 314 5.13 15.46 6.14
CA VAL A 314 4.28 14.27 6.14
C VAL A 314 3.54 14.22 7.46
N THR A 315 2.21 14.27 7.43
CA THR A 315 1.37 14.25 8.63
C THR A 315 0.72 12.88 8.81
N ILE A 316 0.91 12.29 9.98
CA ILE A 316 0.25 11.05 10.38
C ILE A 316 -0.68 11.24 11.58
N GLY A 317 -1.72 10.41 11.68
CA GLY A 317 -2.66 10.40 12.79
C GLY A 317 -1.93 10.05 14.09
N SER A 318 -1.38 8.85 14.18
CA SER A 318 -0.61 8.40 15.33
C SER A 318 0.52 7.44 14.95
N LEU A 319 1.58 7.41 15.76
CA LEU A 319 2.72 6.51 15.62
C LEU A 319 2.82 5.58 16.83
N GLU A 320 2.91 4.27 16.62
CA GLU A 320 3.07 3.28 17.69
C GLU A 320 3.96 2.10 17.30
N GLY A 321 4.50 1.42 18.32
CA GLY A 321 5.36 0.24 18.16
C GLY A 321 6.85 0.50 18.43
N ASP A 322 7.70 -0.45 18.02
CA ASP A 322 9.15 -0.47 18.28
C ASP A 322 10.03 -0.48 17.02
N GLY A 323 9.44 -0.19 15.85
CA GLY A 323 10.12 -0.16 14.55
C GLY A 323 10.99 1.07 14.25
N GLU A 324 11.22 1.33 12.97
CA GLU A 324 12.14 2.38 12.50
C GLU A 324 11.44 3.49 11.71
N VAL A 325 11.82 4.74 11.94
CA VAL A 325 11.37 5.90 11.15
C VAL A 325 12.58 6.59 10.53
N PHE A 326 12.62 6.67 9.21
CA PHE A 326 13.65 7.36 8.45
C PHE A 326 13.13 8.70 7.91
N LEU A 327 13.71 9.80 8.39
CA LEU A 327 13.27 11.16 8.07
C LEU A 327 14.05 11.80 6.93
N GLY A 328 15.28 11.39 6.69
CA GLY A 328 16.22 12.13 5.84
C GLY A 328 16.37 13.58 6.30
N ALA A 329 15.97 14.52 5.44
CA ALA A 329 15.90 15.96 5.74
C ALA A 329 14.46 16.48 5.92
N ARG A 330 13.49 15.59 6.19
CA ARG A 330 12.05 15.89 6.19
C ARG A 330 11.47 16.00 7.59
N THR A 331 10.27 16.55 7.66
CA THR A 331 9.53 16.73 8.91
C THR A 331 8.39 15.72 8.97
N LEU A 332 8.37 14.88 10.00
CA LEU A 332 7.22 14.04 10.34
C LEU A 332 6.35 14.79 11.37
N THR A 333 5.07 14.96 11.06
CA THR A 333 4.07 15.49 11.98
C THR A 333 3.20 14.36 12.52
N VAL A 334 3.12 14.21 13.84
CA VAL A 334 2.40 13.12 14.52
C VAL A 334 1.33 13.68 15.46
N GLY A 335 0.18 13.02 15.51
CA GLY A 335 -0.91 13.34 16.43
C GLY A 335 -2.15 13.93 15.74
N GLY A 336 -2.28 13.77 14.42
CA GLY A 336 -3.43 14.26 13.64
C GLY A 336 -4.77 13.75 14.17
N ASN A 337 -4.82 12.54 14.75
CA ASN A 337 -6.02 11.94 15.32
C ASN A 337 -6.12 12.09 16.86
N SER A 338 -5.16 12.78 17.49
CA SER A 338 -5.08 12.97 18.95
C SER A 338 -5.08 11.68 19.79
N LEU A 339 -4.77 10.52 19.20
CA LEU A 339 -4.59 9.29 19.95
C LEU A 339 -3.33 9.37 20.81
N SER A 340 -3.39 8.82 22.03
CA SER A 340 -2.22 8.73 22.90
C SER A 340 -1.51 7.40 22.66
N THR A 341 -0.23 7.46 22.26
CA THR A 341 0.54 6.29 21.87
C THR A 341 1.93 6.24 22.52
N THR A 342 2.54 5.06 22.46
CA THR A 342 3.95 4.87 22.77
C THR A 342 4.68 4.44 21.52
N PHE A 343 5.81 5.09 21.26
CA PHE A 343 6.82 4.63 20.32
C PHE A 343 8.12 4.33 21.07
N SER A 344 8.54 3.06 21.01
CA SER A 344 9.80 2.55 21.59
C SER A 344 10.90 2.37 20.56
N GLY A 345 10.57 2.55 19.29
CA GLY A 345 11.49 2.44 18.17
C GLY A 345 12.44 3.63 18.03
N ILE A 346 13.12 3.68 16.89
CA ILE A 346 14.11 4.71 16.57
C ILE A 346 13.58 5.61 15.46
N ILE A 347 13.62 6.91 15.69
CA ILE A 347 13.43 7.95 14.68
C ILE A 347 14.81 8.52 14.34
N GLN A 348 15.15 8.53 13.06
CA GLN A 348 16.49 8.84 12.58
C GLN A 348 16.53 9.60 11.26
N ASP A 349 17.67 10.24 10.99
CA ASP A 349 18.01 10.74 9.67
C ASP A 349 18.32 9.57 8.70
N GLY A 350 18.64 9.86 7.44
CA GLY A 350 18.86 8.83 6.43
C GLY A 350 17.56 8.23 5.91
N GLY A 351 17.61 6.98 5.44
CA GLY A 351 16.58 6.35 4.62
C GLY A 351 17.00 6.30 3.15
N LEU A 352 16.09 5.85 2.29
CA LEU A 352 16.32 5.68 0.85
C LEU A 352 16.72 6.99 0.15
N GLY A 353 16.11 8.12 0.54
CA GLY A 353 16.45 9.45 0.05
C GLY A 353 17.70 10.05 0.71
N GLY A 354 18.21 9.43 1.77
CA GLY A 354 19.32 9.92 2.57
C GLY A 354 19.03 11.29 3.21
N GLY A 355 20.10 12.02 3.55
CA GLY A 355 20.01 13.36 4.11
C GLY A 355 20.02 13.39 5.65
N VAL A 356 20.20 14.61 6.17
CA VAL A 356 20.24 14.94 7.60
C VAL A 356 19.34 16.13 7.89
N GLY A 357 19.04 16.36 9.16
CA GLY A 357 18.18 17.46 9.60
C GLY A 357 16.71 17.10 9.67
N GLY A 358 16.39 15.79 9.67
CA GLY A 358 15.05 15.29 9.87
C GLY A 358 14.47 15.78 11.19
N SER A 359 13.19 16.15 11.20
CA SER A 359 12.56 16.79 12.36
C SER A 359 11.20 16.20 12.70
N LEU A 360 10.77 16.36 13.95
CA LEU A 360 9.52 15.83 14.49
C LEU A 360 8.61 16.97 14.96
N SER A 361 7.35 16.98 14.54
CA SER A 361 6.32 17.88 15.06
C SER A 361 5.21 17.08 15.74
N LYS A 362 4.95 17.36 17.02
CA LYS A 362 3.86 16.77 17.79
C LYS A 362 2.67 17.74 17.84
N ILE A 363 1.54 17.31 17.29
CA ILE A 363 0.26 18.03 17.24
C ILE A 363 -0.84 17.24 17.97
N GLY A 364 -2.06 17.78 18.00
CA GLY A 364 -3.21 17.12 18.62
C GLY A 364 -3.17 17.12 20.15
N THR A 365 -4.28 16.75 20.80
CA THR A 365 -4.40 16.74 22.27
C THR A 365 -3.81 15.50 22.93
N GLY A 366 -3.61 14.42 22.17
CA GLY A 366 -3.06 13.16 22.65
C GLY A 366 -1.63 13.26 23.18
N THR A 367 -1.20 12.20 23.85
CA THR A 367 0.15 12.05 24.37
C THR A 367 1.00 11.18 23.44
N LEU A 368 2.14 11.69 22.98
CA LEU A 368 3.17 10.85 22.36
C LEU A 368 4.23 10.52 23.39
N ARG A 369 4.45 9.24 23.68
CA ARG A 369 5.53 8.78 24.56
C ARG A 369 6.68 8.20 23.75
N LEU A 370 7.84 8.86 23.80
CA LEU A 370 9.08 8.42 23.17
C LEU A 370 9.97 7.71 24.20
N THR A 371 10.26 6.44 23.93
CA THR A 371 11.07 5.60 24.83
C THR A 371 12.34 5.03 24.19
N GLY A 372 12.46 5.11 22.87
CA GLY A 372 13.68 4.78 22.13
C GLY A 372 14.70 5.93 22.09
N GLY A 373 15.90 5.62 21.61
CA GLY A 373 17.01 6.58 21.44
C GLY A 373 17.03 7.13 20.04
N ASN A 374 16.37 8.27 19.85
CA ASN A 374 16.24 8.89 18.55
C ASN A 374 17.54 9.63 18.16
N THR A 375 17.88 9.58 16.87
CA THR A 375 19.16 10.07 16.33
C THR A 375 18.99 11.11 15.24
N TYR A 376 17.76 11.50 14.88
CA TYR A 376 17.52 12.60 13.94
C TYR A 376 18.16 13.91 14.43
N THR A 377 18.70 14.68 13.50
CA THR A 377 19.52 15.85 13.83
C THR A 377 18.78 17.18 13.76
N GLY A 378 17.59 17.20 13.15
CA GLY A 378 16.68 18.35 13.19
C GLY A 378 15.97 18.49 14.53
N GLY A 379 15.05 19.46 14.61
CA GLY A 379 14.38 19.82 15.85
C GLY A 379 13.18 18.93 16.21
N THR A 380 12.73 19.06 17.46
CA THR A 380 11.42 18.55 17.90
C THR A 380 10.52 19.72 18.28
N THR A 381 9.36 19.84 17.65
CA THR A 381 8.37 20.88 17.99
C THR A 381 7.16 20.26 18.65
N LEU A 382 6.86 20.65 19.90
CA LEU A 382 5.61 20.33 20.57
C LEU A 382 4.63 21.49 20.37
N THR A 383 3.67 21.29 19.48
CA THR A 383 2.65 22.29 19.13
C THR A 383 1.40 22.17 20.00
N LYS A 384 1.02 20.95 20.42
CA LYS A 384 -0.12 20.70 21.29
C LYS A 384 -0.02 19.33 21.98
N GLY A 385 -0.75 19.18 23.09
CA GLY A 385 -0.87 17.92 23.83
C GLY A 385 0.34 17.66 24.72
N ALA A 386 0.71 16.39 24.88
CA ALA A 386 1.86 16.01 25.69
C ALA A 386 2.91 15.23 24.89
N LEU A 387 4.18 15.52 25.19
CA LEU A 387 5.33 14.72 24.78
C LEU A 387 5.99 14.16 26.04
N ILE A 388 6.00 12.83 26.18
CA ILE A 388 6.66 12.15 27.30
C ILE A 388 7.98 11.55 26.83
N VAL A 389 9.09 12.01 27.39
CA VAL A 389 10.42 11.44 27.15
C VAL A 389 10.77 10.44 28.25
N LYS A 390 11.10 9.19 27.89
CA LYS A 390 11.49 8.16 28.89
C LYS A 390 12.81 7.45 28.64
N ASN A 391 13.46 7.65 27.48
CA ASN A 391 14.76 7.02 27.26
C ASN A 391 15.84 7.68 28.14
N LYS A 392 16.51 6.91 29.01
CA LYS A 392 17.57 7.42 29.90
C LYS A 392 18.98 7.33 29.31
N THR A 393 19.21 6.47 28.32
CA THR A 393 20.55 6.19 27.79
C THR A 393 20.85 6.99 26.52
N GLY A 394 19.85 7.21 25.68
CA GLY A 394 19.92 8.04 24.46
C GLY A 394 18.94 9.20 24.51
N SER A 395 19.09 10.16 23.59
CA SER A 395 18.14 11.28 23.48
C SER A 395 16.79 10.77 22.99
N ALA A 396 15.71 11.06 23.72
CA ALA A 396 14.36 10.72 23.26
C ALA A 396 13.87 11.67 22.14
N THR A 397 14.54 12.80 21.90
CA THR A 397 14.09 13.84 20.96
C THR A 397 15.14 14.20 19.91
N GLY A 398 16.06 13.27 19.60
CA GLY A 398 17.16 13.53 18.66
C GLY A 398 18.22 14.48 19.22
N THR A 399 19.12 14.97 18.37
CA THR A 399 20.20 15.89 18.78
C THR A 399 19.87 17.35 18.55
N GLY A 400 18.86 17.67 17.73
CA GLY A 400 18.46 19.05 17.46
C GLY A 400 17.61 19.67 18.58
N PRO A 401 17.31 20.97 18.47
CA PRO A 401 16.62 21.73 19.51
C PRO A 401 15.19 21.25 19.74
N VAL A 402 14.68 21.42 20.97
CA VAL A 402 13.29 21.13 21.33
C VAL A 402 12.55 22.44 21.58
N GLN A 403 11.50 22.69 20.81
CA GLN A 403 10.64 23.86 20.93
C GLN A 403 9.26 23.44 21.45
N VAL A 404 8.85 23.94 22.61
CA VAL A 404 7.51 23.72 23.16
C VAL A 404 6.66 24.97 22.96
N ASN A 405 5.85 25.00 21.91
CA ASN A 405 4.95 26.13 21.63
C ASN A 405 3.77 26.14 22.58
N LEU A 406 3.00 25.05 22.62
CA LEU A 406 1.89 24.82 23.54
C LEU A 406 1.89 23.35 23.97
N GLY A 407 1.48 23.09 25.22
CA GLY A 407 1.37 21.73 25.76
C GLY A 407 2.36 21.42 26.88
N THR A 408 2.60 20.13 27.09
CA THR A 408 3.41 19.62 28.22
C THR A 408 4.53 18.71 27.72
N LEU A 409 5.77 19.14 27.97
CA LEU A 409 6.94 18.28 27.86
C LEU A 409 7.23 17.72 29.25
N GLN A 410 7.28 16.39 29.38
CA GLN A 410 7.47 15.73 30.68
C GLN A 410 8.22 14.40 30.57
N GLY A 411 8.56 13.82 31.71
CA GLY A 411 9.20 12.51 31.82
C GLY A 411 10.66 12.58 32.27
N ILE A 412 11.26 11.40 32.44
CA ILE A 412 12.58 11.21 33.06
C ILE A 412 13.67 10.84 32.06
N GLY A 413 13.36 10.98 30.76
CA GLY A 413 14.28 10.68 29.67
C GLY A 413 15.27 11.83 29.39
N LYS A 414 16.32 11.52 28.66
CA LYS A 414 17.34 12.46 28.20
C LYS A 414 16.83 13.22 26.98
N ILE A 415 17.09 14.53 26.98
CA ILE A 415 16.95 15.43 25.84
C ILE A 415 18.34 16.02 25.60
N SER A 416 18.93 15.77 24.43
CA SER A 416 20.27 16.27 24.11
C SER A 416 20.27 17.71 23.58
N GLY A 417 19.22 18.12 22.86
CA GLY A 417 19.11 19.46 22.30
C GLY A 417 18.72 20.52 23.32
N ALA A 418 19.00 21.79 23.00
CA ALA A 418 18.53 22.92 23.79
C ALA A 418 16.99 22.94 23.83
N VAL A 419 16.40 23.17 25.01
CA VAL A 419 14.95 23.23 25.21
C VAL A 419 14.50 24.68 25.34
N THR A 420 13.56 25.09 24.50
CA THR A 420 12.88 26.38 24.56
C THR A 420 11.40 26.15 24.86
N VAL A 421 10.88 26.89 25.84
CA VAL A 421 9.50 26.76 26.34
C VAL A 421 8.73 28.06 26.08
N GLY A 422 7.58 27.93 25.45
CA GLY A 422 6.75 29.04 25.00
C GLY A 422 7.23 29.65 23.69
N THR A 423 6.42 30.56 23.15
CA THR A 423 6.71 31.31 21.90
C THR A 423 7.36 32.67 22.16
N GLY A 424 7.66 32.99 23.44
CA GLY A 424 8.09 34.33 23.86
C GLY A 424 6.95 35.36 23.96
N THR A 425 5.68 34.98 23.71
CA THR A 425 4.54 35.91 23.67
C THR A 425 3.28 35.45 24.43
N THR A 426 3.22 34.22 24.96
CA THR A 426 2.09 33.72 25.80
C THR A 426 2.51 32.71 26.87
N SER A 427 1.71 32.58 27.93
CA SER A 427 1.81 31.56 28.99
C SER A 427 1.09 30.29 28.55
N GLY A 428 1.79 29.29 27.99
CA GLY A 428 1.11 28.11 27.43
C GLY A 428 1.92 26.81 27.38
N ALA A 429 3.17 26.83 27.84
CA ALA A 429 4.03 25.66 27.88
C ALA A 429 4.47 25.41 29.33
N ILE A 430 4.20 24.21 29.84
CA ILE A 430 4.51 23.83 31.22
C ILE A 430 5.57 22.73 31.19
N PRO A 431 6.74 22.93 31.81
CA PRO A 431 7.65 21.84 32.13
C PRO A 431 6.96 20.89 33.13
N GLY A 432 6.65 19.67 32.71
CA GLY A 432 6.16 18.63 33.62
C GLY A 432 7.32 18.10 34.48
N ARG A 433 7.03 17.77 35.74
CA ARG A 433 8.00 17.18 36.68
C ARG A 433 8.42 15.76 36.28
#